data_AF-A0A948UZ09-F1
#
_entry.id   AF-A0A948UZ09-F1
#
_cell.length_a   1.000
_cell.length_b   1.000
_cell.length_c   1.000
_cell.angle_alpha   90.00
_cell.angle_beta   90.00
_cell.angle_gamma   90.00
#
_symmetry.space_group_name_H-M   'P 1'
#
loop_
_entity.id
_entity.type
_entity.pdbx_description
1 polymer ?
#
loop_
_entity_poly.entity_id
_entity_poly.type
_entity_poly.pdbx_seq_one_letter_code
_entity_poly.pdbx_strand_id
1 'polypeptide(L)'
;MNKSKEEQIKSFLLSADEVCKELLLKELKMLEINGYVYSSDEAVEELGLDDELVHHLVEDYVAQILKSVYIFADLLLALKIARKEHAVLNYLPLRELAHKNLGVARNLRIKDAEKLLFELMKKDDLEYLEICIQALQACAIKLKPICAYNTVTTINIKKTL
;
A
#
# COMPACT_ATOMS: atom_id res chain seq x y z
N MET A 1 17.77 13.95 -22.07
CA MET A 1 17.08 12.79 -22.70
C MET A 1 15.90 12.42 -21.84
N ASN A 2 14.69 12.41 -22.40
CA ASN A 2 13.51 11.94 -21.68
C ASN A 2 13.62 10.41 -21.59
N LYS A 3 13.60 9.85 -20.37
CA LYS A 3 13.63 8.38 -20.16
C LYS A 3 12.42 7.73 -20.84
N SER A 4 12.60 6.54 -21.40
CA SER A 4 11.48 5.77 -21.96
C SER A 4 10.49 5.38 -20.84
N LYS A 5 9.23 5.07 -21.20
CA LYS A 5 8.22 4.62 -20.21
C LYS A 5 8.70 3.39 -19.43
N GLU A 6 9.38 2.47 -20.10
CA GLU A 6 9.94 1.26 -19.49
C GLU A 6 11.06 1.60 -18.48
N GLU A 7 11.94 2.54 -18.82
CA GLU A 7 12.99 3.01 -17.91
C GLU A 7 12.40 3.73 -16.69
N GLN A 8 11.31 4.46 -16.87
CA GLN A 8 10.58 5.12 -15.78
C GLN A 8 9.95 4.09 -14.84
N ILE A 9 9.26 3.07 -15.38
CA ILE A 9 8.66 1.99 -14.59
C ILE A 9 9.74 1.21 -13.83
N LYS A 10 10.87 0.89 -14.49
CA LYS A 10 11.99 0.18 -13.85
C LYS A 10 12.59 1.00 -12.71
N SER A 11 12.79 2.31 -12.92
CA SER A 11 13.26 3.21 -11.87
C SER A 11 12.27 3.28 -10.71
N PHE A 12 10.97 3.31 -11.00
CA PHE A 12 9.89 3.35 -10.01
C PHE A 12 9.86 2.08 -9.15
N LEU A 13 10.02 0.91 -9.77
CA LEU A 13 10.13 -0.37 -9.07
C LEU A 13 11.39 -0.45 -8.20
N LEU A 14 12.56 -0.04 -8.73
CA LEU A 14 13.82 -0.06 -7.98
C LEU A 14 13.73 0.79 -6.71
N SER A 15 13.16 2.00 -6.81
CA SER A 15 12.95 2.85 -5.63
C SER A 15 12.00 2.21 -4.61
N ALA A 16 10.92 1.56 -5.06
CA ALA A 16 10.02 0.84 -4.16
C ALA A 16 10.72 -0.36 -3.48
N ASP A 17 11.55 -1.09 -4.21
CA ASP A 17 12.34 -2.21 -3.65
C ASP A 17 13.33 -1.75 -2.58
N GLU A 18 14.00 -0.62 -2.79
CA GLU A 18 14.93 -0.04 -1.81
C GLU A 18 14.21 0.37 -0.53
N VAL A 19 13.11 1.11 -0.64
CA VAL A 19 12.27 1.51 0.51
C VAL A 19 11.74 0.28 1.24
N CYS A 20 11.21 -0.69 0.50
CA CYS A 20 10.66 -1.92 1.07
C CYS A 20 11.75 -2.69 1.83
N LYS A 21 12.95 -2.86 1.26
CA LYS A 21 14.07 -3.54 1.94
C LYS A 21 14.49 -2.82 3.21
N GLU A 22 14.62 -1.50 3.17
CA GLU A 22 15.01 -0.73 4.35
C GLU A 22 13.99 -0.89 5.48
N LEU A 23 12.71 -0.61 5.19
CA LEU A 23 11.65 -0.64 6.17
C LEU A 23 11.39 -2.03 6.74
N LEU A 24 11.40 -3.07 5.89
CA LEU A 24 11.11 -4.44 6.32
C LEU A 24 12.25 -5.10 7.08
N LEU A 25 13.51 -4.69 6.86
CA LEU A 25 14.66 -5.26 7.57
C LEU A 25 14.92 -4.59 8.92
N LYS A 26 14.45 -3.36 9.11
CA LYS A 26 14.69 -2.58 10.31
C LYS A 26 13.38 -2.36 11.08
N GLU A 27 12.57 -1.39 10.67
CA GLU A 27 11.45 -0.86 11.43
C GLU A 27 10.26 -1.84 11.52
N LEU A 28 10.08 -2.67 10.50
CA LEU A 28 8.95 -3.62 10.37
C LEU A 28 9.40 -5.09 10.43
N LYS A 29 10.62 -5.35 10.92
CA LYS A 29 11.17 -6.71 11.02
C LYS A 29 10.25 -7.68 11.76
N MET A 30 9.59 -7.19 12.82
CA MET A 30 8.67 -7.96 13.65
C MET A 30 7.41 -8.43 12.91
N LEU A 31 7.09 -7.85 11.74
CA LEU A 31 5.97 -8.29 10.93
C LEU A 31 6.28 -9.56 10.14
N GLU A 32 7.55 -9.96 9.99
CA GLU A 32 7.93 -11.19 9.27
C GLU A 32 7.32 -11.26 7.86
N ILE A 33 7.38 -10.14 7.13
CA ILE A 33 6.92 -10.03 5.72
C ILE A 33 8.08 -9.78 4.75
N ASN A 34 9.31 -9.73 5.25
CA ASN A 34 10.49 -9.63 4.42
C ASN A 34 10.65 -10.87 3.54
N GLY A 35 10.87 -10.68 2.24
CA GLY A 35 11.00 -11.77 1.28
C GLY A 35 9.69 -12.43 0.87
N TYR A 36 8.54 -11.93 1.33
CA TYR A 36 7.24 -12.39 0.82
C TYR A 36 7.11 -12.11 -0.68
N VAL A 37 6.62 -13.11 -1.41
CA VAL A 37 6.28 -13.03 -2.83
C VAL A 37 4.88 -13.59 -2.99
N TYR A 38 3.98 -12.79 -3.56
CA TYR A 38 2.60 -13.19 -3.80
C TYR A 38 2.51 -14.23 -4.93
N SER A 39 1.68 -15.25 -4.72
CA SER A 39 1.17 -16.13 -5.77
C SER A 39 -0.36 -16.06 -5.78
N SER A 40 -0.97 -16.10 -6.96
CA SER A 40 -2.42 -16.14 -7.14
C SER A 40 -3.02 -17.52 -6.82
N ASP A 41 -2.21 -18.58 -6.69
CA ASP A 41 -2.69 -19.96 -6.52
C ASP A 41 -3.69 -20.12 -5.36
N GLU A 42 -3.37 -19.59 -4.17
CA GLU A 42 -4.26 -19.66 -3.00
C GLU A 42 -5.60 -18.95 -3.27
N ALA A 43 -5.57 -17.80 -3.95
CA ALA A 43 -6.78 -17.04 -4.27
C ALA A 43 -7.60 -17.71 -5.38
N VAL A 44 -6.94 -18.28 -6.39
CA VAL A 44 -7.57 -19.05 -7.48
C VAL A 44 -8.33 -20.25 -6.90
N GLU A 45 -7.66 -21.04 -6.05
CA GLU A 45 -8.23 -22.24 -5.45
C GLU A 45 -9.44 -21.91 -4.56
N GLU A 46 -9.30 -20.94 -3.67
CA GLU A 46 -10.35 -20.64 -2.70
C GLU A 46 -11.53 -19.84 -3.27
N LEU A 47 -11.29 -18.93 -4.21
CA LEU A 47 -12.34 -18.13 -4.82
C LEU A 47 -13.05 -18.87 -5.96
N GLY A 48 -12.47 -19.98 -6.46
CA GLY A 48 -13.00 -20.72 -7.60
C GLY A 48 -12.99 -19.89 -8.89
N LEU A 49 -12.01 -18.98 -9.03
CA LEU A 49 -11.86 -18.08 -10.16
C LEU A 49 -10.67 -18.54 -11.02
N ASP A 50 -10.67 -18.20 -12.30
CA ASP A 50 -9.47 -18.37 -13.12
C ASP A 50 -8.38 -17.35 -12.75
N ASP A 51 -7.14 -17.66 -13.14
CA ASP A 51 -5.97 -16.85 -12.83
C ASP A 51 -6.03 -15.45 -13.46
N GLU A 52 -6.63 -15.32 -14.65
CA GLU A 52 -6.77 -14.04 -15.36
C GLU A 52 -7.68 -13.09 -14.57
N LEU A 53 -8.79 -13.58 -14.04
CA LEU A 53 -9.69 -12.81 -13.20
C LEU A 53 -9.03 -12.41 -11.88
N VAL A 54 -8.32 -13.33 -11.22
CA VAL A 54 -7.53 -13.00 -10.01
C VAL A 54 -6.47 -11.96 -10.32
N HIS A 55 -5.82 -12.05 -11.48
CA HIS A 55 -4.83 -11.07 -11.93
C HIS A 55 -5.45 -9.66 -12.01
N HIS A 56 -6.61 -9.52 -12.63
CA HIS A 56 -7.33 -8.25 -12.72
C HIS A 56 -7.78 -7.73 -11.35
N LEU A 57 -8.29 -8.61 -10.48
CA LEU A 57 -8.64 -8.22 -9.11
C LEU A 57 -7.43 -7.69 -8.33
N VAL A 58 -6.25 -8.27 -8.54
CA VAL A 58 -5.00 -7.76 -7.95
C VAL A 58 -4.60 -6.40 -8.53
N GLU A 59 -4.81 -6.17 -9.84
CA GLU A 59 -4.58 -4.85 -10.44
C GLU A 59 -5.52 -3.78 -9.86
N ASP A 60 -6.80 -4.11 -9.71
CA ASP A 60 -7.80 -3.23 -9.08
C ASP A 60 -7.44 -2.93 -7.62
N TYR A 61 -7.00 -3.96 -6.89
CA TYR A 61 -6.50 -3.80 -5.53
C TYR A 61 -5.29 -2.86 -5.46
N VAL A 62 -4.30 -3.03 -6.34
CA VAL A 62 -3.13 -2.13 -6.38
C VAL A 62 -3.56 -0.69 -6.67
N ALA A 63 -4.48 -0.49 -7.62
CA ALA A 63 -5.00 0.84 -7.91
C ALA A 63 -5.75 1.45 -6.72
N GLN A 64 -6.53 0.64 -5.99
CA GLN A 64 -7.24 1.05 -4.78
C GLN A 64 -6.29 1.41 -3.64
N ILE A 65 -5.26 0.60 -3.39
CA ILE A 65 -4.27 0.86 -2.34
C ILE A 65 -3.51 2.14 -2.61
N LEU A 66 -3.06 2.37 -3.84
CA LEU A 66 -2.33 3.59 -4.18
C LEU A 66 -3.17 4.85 -3.99
N LYS A 67 -4.47 4.80 -4.31
CA LYS A 67 -5.41 5.88 -3.98
C LYS A 67 -5.54 6.04 -2.46
N SER A 68 -5.69 4.93 -1.74
CA SER A 68 -5.82 4.93 -0.28
C SER A 68 -4.58 5.48 0.42
N VAL A 69 -3.38 5.25 -0.10
CA VAL A 69 -2.11 5.79 0.43
C VAL A 69 -2.14 7.32 0.49
N TYR A 70 -2.66 8.00 -0.53
CA TYR A 70 -2.82 9.46 -0.47
C TYR A 70 -3.82 9.89 0.61
N ILE A 71 -4.94 9.19 0.73
CA ILE A 71 -5.94 9.48 1.77
C ILE A 71 -5.35 9.21 3.17
N PHE A 72 -4.59 8.14 3.34
CA PHE A 72 -3.88 7.85 4.59
C PHE A 72 -2.90 8.97 4.95
N ALA A 73 -2.14 9.48 3.97
CA ALA A 73 -1.21 10.59 4.19
C ALA A 73 -1.94 11.86 4.66
N ASP A 74 -3.07 12.19 4.02
CA ASP A 74 -3.89 13.34 4.41
C ASP A 74 -4.48 13.18 5.83
N LEU A 75 -4.97 11.99 6.17
CA LEU A 75 -5.47 11.67 7.50
C LEU A 75 -4.37 11.72 8.56
N LEU A 76 -3.18 11.22 8.25
CA LEU A 76 -2.04 11.24 9.16
C LEU A 76 -1.53 12.67 9.38
N LEU A 77 -1.53 13.50 8.35
CA LEU A 77 -1.22 14.92 8.46
C LEU A 77 -2.22 15.63 9.38
N ALA A 78 -3.52 15.37 9.22
CA ALA A 78 -4.56 15.91 10.11
C ALA A 78 -4.34 15.51 11.57
N LEU A 79 -4.01 14.23 11.83
CA LEU A 79 -3.67 13.75 13.18
C LEU A 79 -2.41 14.44 13.74
N LYS A 80 -1.37 14.62 12.92
CA LYS A 80 -0.13 15.32 13.33
C LYS A 80 -0.40 16.79 13.67
N ILE A 81 -1.28 17.46 12.93
CA ILE A 81 -1.71 18.85 13.21
C ILE A 81 -2.50 18.89 14.52
N ALA A 82 -3.51 18.05 14.68
CA ALA A 82 -4.30 17.95 15.91
C ALA A 82 -3.42 17.67 17.14
N ARG A 83 -2.40 16.81 17.02
CA ARG A 83 -1.42 16.52 18.08
C ARG A 83 -0.65 17.77 18.50
N LYS A 84 -0.22 18.59 17.53
CA LYS A 84 0.48 19.86 17.79
C LYS A 84 -0.43 20.91 18.43
N GLU A 85 -1.71 20.89 18.08
CA GLU A 85 -2.74 21.77 18.64
C GLU A 85 -3.29 21.27 19.99
N HIS A 86 -2.76 20.16 20.52
CA HIS A 86 -3.23 19.50 21.74
C HIS A 86 -4.73 19.13 21.70
N ALA A 87 -5.27 18.90 20.49
CA ALA A 87 -6.63 18.44 20.29
C ALA A 87 -6.76 16.92 20.49
N VAL A 88 -8.00 16.44 20.66
CA VAL A 88 -8.31 15.01 20.73
C VAL A 88 -8.04 14.37 19.37
N LEU A 89 -7.19 13.34 19.36
CA LEU A 89 -6.85 12.61 18.14
C LEU A 89 -7.95 11.62 17.76
N ASN A 90 -8.53 11.79 16.58
CA ASN A 90 -9.54 10.89 16.04
C ASN A 90 -8.97 9.96 14.97
N TYR A 91 -8.59 8.75 15.38
CA TYR A 91 -8.06 7.72 14.48
C TYR A 91 -9.14 6.97 13.69
N LEU A 92 -10.44 7.20 13.97
CA LEU A 92 -11.52 6.41 13.37
C LEU A 92 -11.49 6.41 11.84
N PRO A 93 -11.34 7.57 11.13
CA PRO A 93 -11.31 7.57 9.67
C PRO A 93 -10.15 6.75 9.09
N LEU A 94 -8.98 6.80 9.74
CA LEU A 94 -7.80 6.04 9.33
C LEU A 94 -8.04 4.54 9.52
N ARG A 95 -8.58 4.14 10.67
CA ARG A 95 -8.87 2.73 10.99
C ARG A 95 -9.96 2.15 10.10
N GLU A 96 -10.98 2.91 9.76
CA GLU A 96 -12.03 2.49 8.83
C GLU A 96 -11.50 2.28 7.41
N LEU A 97 -10.63 3.18 6.93
CA LEU A 97 -9.97 3.02 5.64
C LEU A 97 -9.05 1.80 5.62
N ALA A 98 -8.29 1.57 6.70
CA ALA A 98 -7.45 0.38 6.85
C ALA A 98 -8.28 -0.91 6.87
N HIS A 99 -9.40 -0.93 7.59
CA HIS A 99 -10.30 -2.07 7.65
C HIS A 99 -10.89 -2.45 6.28
N LYS A 100 -11.34 -1.45 5.51
CA LYS A 100 -11.87 -1.68 4.16
C LYS A 100 -10.82 -2.31 3.24
N ASN A 101 -9.61 -1.77 3.24
CA ASN A 101 -8.51 -2.31 2.44
C ASN A 101 -8.05 -3.69 2.95
N LEU A 102 -8.09 -3.94 4.26
CA LEU A 102 -7.74 -5.23 4.86
C LEU A 102 -8.68 -6.33 4.41
N GLY A 103 -9.98 -6.04 4.27
CA GLY A 103 -10.95 -6.98 3.73
C GLY A 103 -10.58 -7.46 2.33
N VAL A 104 -10.19 -6.53 1.44
CA VAL A 104 -9.79 -6.88 0.07
C VAL A 104 -8.47 -7.65 0.06
N ALA A 105 -7.48 -7.21 0.83
CA ALA A 105 -6.18 -7.89 0.94
C ALA A 105 -6.35 -9.35 1.38
N ARG A 106 -7.22 -9.60 2.37
CA ARG A 106 -7.56 -10.95 2.84
C ARG A 106 -8.23 -11.79 1.76
N ASN A 107 -9.21 -11.23 1.05
CA ASN A 107 -9.90 -11.95 -0.02
C ASN A 107 -8.94 -12.38 -1.13
N LEU A 108 -7.91 -11.58 -1.39
CA LEU A 108 -6.87 -11.88 -2.38
C LEU A 108 -5.62 -12.55 -1.79
N ARG A 109 -5.60 -12.90 -0.50
CA ARG A 109 -4.45 -13.54 0.19
C ARG A 109 -3.13 -12.76 0.07
N ILE A 110 -3.18 -11.44 0.10
CA ILE A 110 -2.01 -10.55 0.00
C ILE A 110 -1.42 -10.31 1.39
N LYS A 111 -0.68 -11.30 1.90
CA LYS A 111 -0.26 -11.40 3.32
C LYS A 111 0.56 -10.22 3.83
N ASP A 112 1.43 -9.63 3.02
CA ASP A 112 2.22 -8.47 3.45
C ASP A 112 1.34 -7.25 3.71
N ALA A 113 0.42 -6.96 2.79
CA ALA A 113 -0.54 -5.89 2.96
C ALA A 113 -1.52 -6.15 4.10
N GLU A 114 -1.94 -7.40 4.32
CA GLU A 114 -2.78 -7.76 5.47
C GLU A 114 -2.13 -7.35 6.80
N LYS A 115 -0.84 -7.66 6.99
CA LYS A 115 -0.14 -7.31 8.24
C LYS A 115 0.02 -5.80 8.39
N LEU A 116 0.38 -5.09 7.32
CA LEU A 116 0.52 -3.63 7.33
C LEU A 116 -0.81 -2.91 7.64
N LEU A 117 -1.90 -3.36 7.03
CA LEU A 117 -3.23 -2.81 7.25
C LEU A 117 -3.76 -3.13 8.65
N PHE A 118 -3.41 -4.29 9.20
CA PHE A 118 -3.72 -4.63 10.58
C PHE A 118 -3.02 -3.69 11.57
N GLU A 119 -1.75 -3.36 11.34
CA GLU A 119 -1.02 -2.39 12.15
C GLU A 119 -1.68 -0.99 12.08
N LEU A 120 -2.05 -0.54 10.88
CA LEU A 120 -2.78 0.72 10.67
C LEU A 120 -4.11 0.79 11.44
N MET A 121 -4.77 -0.35 11.67
CA MET A 121 -6.00 -0.40 12.46
C MET A 121 -5.78 -0.32 13.97
N LYS A 122 -4.60 -0.70 14.46
CA LYS A 122 -4.38 -1.03 15.88
C LYS A 122 -3.41 -0.12 16.60
N LYS A 123 -2.50 0.54 15.89
CA LYS A 123 -1.48 1.41 16.48
C LYS A 123 -1.88 2.87 16.42
N ASP A 124 -1.35 3.64 17.36
CA ASP A 124 -1.60 5.08 17.49
C ASP A 124 -0.34 5.93 17.30
N ASP A 125 0.84 5.29 17.26
CA ASP A 125 2.13 5.93 17.00
C ASP A 125 2.18 6.46 15.56
N LEU A 126 2.07 7.78 15.39
CA LEU A 126 1.93 8.41 14.08
C LEU A 126 3.15 8.20 13.18
N GLU A 127 4.34 8.13 13.77
CA GLU A 127 5.59 7.87 13.06
C GLU A 127 5.62 6.42 12.54
N TYR A 128 5.22 5.46 13.36
CA TYR A 128 5.08 4.06 12.96
C TYR A 128 3.98 3.85 11.90
N LEU A 129 2.86 4.55 12.03
CA LEU A 129 1.78 4.52 11.02
C LEU A 129 2.27 5.04 9.66
N GLU A 130 3.10 6.09 9.65
CA GLU A 130 3.73 6.61 8.43
C GLU A 130 4.60 5.54 7.75
N ILE A 131 5.42 4.84 8.52
CA ILE A 131 6.26 3.74 8.04
C ILE A 131 5.40 2.62 7.44
N CYS A 132 4.30 2.25 8.09
CA CYS A 132 3.37 1.24 7.57
C CYS A 132 2.76 1.67 6.23
N ILE A 133 2.40 2.95 6.07
CA ILE A 133 1.85 3.49 4.81
C ILE A 133 2.89 3.46 3.69
N GLN A 134 4.14 3.84 3.98
CA GLN A 134 5.23 3.80 3.01
C GLN A 134 5.54 2.37 2.57
N ALA A 135 5.60 1.43 3.51
CA ALA A 135 5.77 0.01 3.21
C ALA A 135 4.60 -0.54 2.37
N LEU A 136 3.36 -0.17 2.70
CA LEU A 136 2.17 -0.59 1.97
C LEU A 136 2.20 -0.10 0.51
N GLN A 137 2.61 1.16 0.30
CA GLN A 137 2.81 1.71 -1.03
C GLN A 137 3.87 0.93 -1.81
N ALA A 138 5.02 0.67 -1.19
CA ALA A 138 6.11 -0.05 -1.84
C ALA A 138 5.71 -1.49 -2.20
N CYS A 139 5.02 -2.20 -1.31
CA CYS A 139 4.46 -3.53 -1.58
C CYS A 139 3.48 -3.51 -2.77
N ALA A 140 2.57 -2.54 -2.83
CA ALA A 140 1.63 -2.41 -3.95
C ALA A 140 2.35 -2.15 -5.29
N ILE A 141 3.41 -1.34 -5.29
CA ILE A 141 4.23 -1.09 -6.49
C ILE A 141 4.91 -2.37 -6.95
N LYS A 142 5.51 -3.13 -6.03
CA LYS A 142 6.16 -4.41 -6.34
C LYS A 142 5.18 -5.45 -6.87
N LEU A 143 3.95 -5.46 -6.35
CA LEU A 143 2.93 -6.42 -6.71
C LEU A 143 2.49 -6.29 -8.18
N LYS A 144 2.25 -5.05 -8.66
CA LYS A 144 1.94 -4.78 -10.08
C LYS A 144 2.60 -3.47 -10.55
N PRO A 145 3.88 -3.49 -10.96
CA PRO A 145 4.65 -2.27 -11.24
C PRO A 145 4.06 -1.40 -12.36
N ILE A 146 3.57 -2.04 -13.43
CA ILE A 146 2.98 -1.33 -14.57
C ILE A 146 1.65 -0.67 -14.17
N CYS A 147 0.74 -1.41 -13.53
CA CYS A 147 -0.53 -0.89 -13.03
C CYS A 147 -0.28 0.25 -12.01
N ALA A 148 0.66 0.04 -11.09
CA ALA A 148 1.00 1.02 -10.07
C ALA A 148 1.52 2.34 -10.68
N TYR A 149 2.45 2.24 -11.63
CA TYR A 149 2.98 3.41 -12.34
C TYR A 149 1.85 4.19 -13.03
N ASN A 150 1.04 3.50 -13.84
CA ASN A 150 -0.07 4.14 -14.56
C ASN A 150 -1.08 4.80 -13.61
N THR A 151 -1.36 4.17 -12.48
CA THR A 151 -2.24 4.70 -11.43
C THR A 151 -1.69 5.99 -10.84
N VAL A 152 -0.43 5.99 -10.40
CA VAL A 152 0.22 7.18 -9.82
C VAL A 152 0.31 8.32 -10.83
N THR A 153 0.69 8.02 -12.08
CA THR A 153 0.70 9.02 -13.16
C THR A 153 -0.69 9.66 -13.34
N THR A 154 -1.75 8.86 -13.35
CA THR A 154 -3.13 9.35 -13.50
C THR A 154 -3.56 10.22 -12.31
N ILE A 155 -3.23 9.82 -11.07
CA ILE A 155 -3.50 10.62 -9.87
C ILE A 155 -2.80 11.97 -9.96
N ASN A 156 -1.52 11.99 -10.34
CA ASN A 156 -0.74 13.23 -10.42
C ASN A 156 -1.27 14.18 -11.50
N ILE A 157 -1.70 13.66 -12.66
CA ILE A 157 -2.35 14.47 -13.70
C ILE A 157 -3.63 15.12 -13.15
N LYS A 158 -4.47 14.36 -12.46
CA LYS A 158 -5.73 14.88 -11.90
C LYS A 158 -5.55 15.92 -10.80
N LYS A 159 -4.43 15.90 -10.07
CA LYS A 159 -4.09 16.92 -9.06
C LYS A 159 -3.55 18.21 -9.66
N THR A 160 -3.12 18.18 -10.92
CA THR A 160 -2.49 19.32 -11.62
C THR A 160 -3.50 20.07 -12.50
N LEU A 161 -4.70 19.51 -12.71
CA LEU A 161 -5.84 20.12 -13.40
C LEU A 161 -6.77 20.78 -12.38
#